data_AF-A0A3D1A100-F1
#
_entry.id   AF-A0A3D1A100-F1
#
_cell.length_a   1.000
_cell.length_b   1.000
_cell.length_c   1.000
_cell.angle_alpha   90.00
_cell.angle_beta   90.00
_cell.angle_gamma   90.00
#
_symmetry.space_group_name_H-M   'P 1'
#
loop_
_entity.id
_entity.type
_entity.pdbx_description
1 polymer ?
#
loop_
_entity_poly.entity_id
_entity_poly.type
_entity_poly.pdbx_seq_one_letter_code
_entity_poly.pdbx_strand_id
1 'polypeptide(L)' 'ALRNEAMPMGPNQNTLWWGGAGGSTIVVDQDAHLCFSYVMNQMDNHIVGDPRGVSLGFALFDAL' A
#
# COMPACT_ATOMS: atom_id res chain seq x y z
N ALA A 1 8.51 6.59 -0.51
CA ALA A 1 9.09 6.42 0.84
C ALA A 1 9.55 4.98 1.01
N LEU A 2 10.55 4.74 1.85
CA LEU A 2 10.93 3.39 2.30
C LEU A 2 10.05 2.97 3.47
N ARG A 3 9.80 1.66 3.61
CA ARG A 3 9.19 1.07 4.81
C ARG A 3 10.05 1.37 6.05
N ASN A 4 9.40 1.55 7.20
CA ASN A 4 10.04 1.62 8.51
C ASN A 4 9.07 1.18 9.61
N GLU A 5 9.52 1.14 10.87
CA GLU A 5 8.69 0.68 12.00
C GLU A 5 7.45 1.56 12.25
N ALA A 6 7.53 2.87 12.00
CA ALA A 6 6.41 3.78 12.16
C ALA A 6 5.37 3.66 11.03
N MET A 7 5.79 3.18 9.86
CA MET A 7 4.96 2.95 8.67
C MET A 7 5.28 1.57 8.08
N PRO A 8 4.77 0.49 8.70
CA PRO A 8 5.07 -0.88 8.32
C PRO A 8 4.25 -1.30 7.08
N MET A 9 4.54 -0.69 5.94
CA MET A 9 3.86 -0.95 4.68
C MET A 9 4.22 -2.33 4.14
N GLY A 10 3.24 -3.23 4.12
CA GLY A 10 3.42 -4.60 3.65
C GLY A 10 4.21 -5.50 4.62
N PRO A 11 4.23 -6.81 4.33
CA PRO A 11 4.89 -7.80 5.20
C PRO A 11 6.42 -7.77 5.10
N ASN A 12 6.97 -7.34 3.96
CA ASN A 12 8.39 -7.48 3.64
C ASN A 12 9.20 -6.19 3.84
N GLN A 13 10.50 -6.33 4.10
CA GLN A 13 11.37 -5.22 4.48
C GLN A 13 11.75 -4.34 3.30
N ASN A 14 11.99 -4.93 2.12
CA ASN A 14 12.42 -4.21 0.93
C ASN A 14 11.23 -3.64 0.15
N THR A 15 10.43 -2.81 0.84
CA THR A 15 9.20 -2.21 0.31
C THR A 15 9.32 -0.70 0.15
N LEU A 16 8.97 -0.23 -1.04
CA LEU A 16 8.81 1.17 -1.40
C LEU A 16 7.32 1.50 -1.54
N TRP A 17 6.91 2.68 -1.10
CA TRP A 17 5.49 3.04 -1.14
C TRP A 17 5.26 4.55 -1.23
N TRP A 18 4.06 4.93 -1.66
CA TRP A 18 3.56 6.29 -1.51
C TRP A 18 2.04 6.30 -1.37
N GLY A 19 1.52 7.20 -0.53
CA GLY A 19 0.09 7.46 -0.39
C GLY A 19 -0.28 8.77 -1.07
N GLY A 20 -1.44 8.81 -1.72
CA GLY A 20 -2.02 10.01 -2.30
C GLY A 20 -3.22 10.50 -1.50
N ALA A 21 -3.33 11.81 -1.34
CA ALA A 21 -4.47 12.44 -0.69
C ALA A 21 -5.77 12.01 -1.39
N GLY A 22 -6.77 11.63 -0.58
CA GLY A 22 -8.01 11.03 -1.05
C GLY A 22 -8.04 9.51 -0.86
N GLY A 23 -6.87 8.87 -0.70
CA GLY A 23 -6.69 7.46 -0.33
C GLY A 23 -6.01 6.56 -1.37
N SER A 24 -5.46 7.11 -2.46
CA SER A 24 -4.75 6.28 -3.45
C SER A 24 -3.43 5.77 -2.86
N THR A 25 -2.93 4.63 -3.34
CA THR A 25 -1.71 4.02 -2.80
C THR A 25 -0.96 3.27 -3.87
N ILE A 26 0.38 3.35 -3.84
CA ILE A 26 1.30 2.50 -4.62
C ILE A 26 2.26 1.81 -3.66
N VAL A 27 2.51 0.53 -3.88
CA VAL A 27 3.47 -0.31 -3.17
C VAL A 27 4.30 -1.10 -4.18
N VAL A 28 5.62 -1.07 -4.02
CA VAL A 28 6.57 -1.91 -4.76
C VAL A 28 7.31 -2.74 -3.73
N ASP A 29 7.12 -4.05 -3.77
CA ASP A 29 7.74 -5.02 -2.88
C ASP A 29 8.78 -5.82 -3.66
N GLN A 30 10.05 -5.59 -3.35
CA GLN A 30 11.16 -6.25 -4.03
C GLN A 30 11.38 -7.69 -3.56
N ASP A 31 10.93 -8.05 -2.36
CA ASP A 31 11.08 -9.40 -1.82
C ASP A 31 10.03 -10.34 -2.43
N ALA A 32 8.79 -9.85 -2.59
CA ALA A 32 7.71 -10.57 -3.25
C ALA A 32 7.72 -10.45 -4.79
N HIS A 33 8.63 -9.66 -5.36
CA HIS A 33 8.67 -9.33 -6.79
C HIS A 33 7.32 -8.82 -7.34
N LEU A 34 6.65 -7.96 -6.57
CA LEU A 34 5.28 -7.52 -6.84
C LEU A 34 5.15 -5.99 -6.81
N CYS A 35 4.23 -5.46 -7.61
CA CYS A 35 3.80 -4.07 -7.54
C CYS A 35 2.26 -4.02 -7.41
N PHE A 36 1.77 -3.21 -6.48
CA PHE A 36 0.34 -3.03 -6.22
C PHE A 36 -0.03 -1.56 -6.22
N SER A 37 -1.08 -1.21 -6.97
CA SER A 37 -1.62 0.15 -7.02
C SER A 37 -3.13 0.13 -6.81
N TYR A 38 -3.61 0.99 -5.91
CA TYR A 38 -5.02 1.29 -5.73
C TYR A 38 -5.29 2.74 -6.12
N VAL A 39 -6.21 2.92 -7.07
CA VAL A 39 -6.60 4.21 -7.63
C VAL A 39 -8.11 4.30 -7.68
N MET A 40 -8.64 5.43 -7.25
CA MET A 40 -10.07 5.72 -7.21
C MET A 40 -10.32 7.21 -7.42
N ASN A 41 -11.55 7.55 -7.78
CA ASN A 41 -12.01 8.92 -7.97
C ASN A 41 -12.89 9.43 -6.82
N GLN A 42 -13.48 8.53 -6.03
CA GLN A 42 -14.22 8.89 -4.82
C GLN A 42 -13.24 9.04 -3.65
N MET A 43 -12.82 10.28 -3.41
CA MET A 43 -11.92 10.63 -2.32
C MET A 43 -12.58 10.47 -0.94
N ASP A 44 -11.79 10.13 0.05
CA ASP A 44 -12.13 10.18 1.47
C ASP A 44 -10.97 10.82 2.26
N ASN A 45 -11.10 11.01 3.57
CA ASN A 45 -10.19 11.79 4.40
C ASN A 45 -8.93 10.99 4.83
N HIS A 46 -8.28 10.36 3.86
CA HIS A 46 -7.09 9.53 4.02
C HIS A 46 -5.94 10.05 3.16
N ILE A 47 -4.74 10.18 3.76
CA ILE A 47 -3.48 10.43 3.03
C ILE A 47 -2.70 9.12 2.85
N VAL A 48 -2.72 8.27 3.88
CA VAL A 48 -2.11 6.94 3.91
C VAL A 48 -3.09 6.01 4.63
N GLY A 49 -3.10 4.73 4.27
CA GLY A 49 -3.87 3.72 5.00
C GLY A 49 -5.38 3.82 4.77
N ASP A 50 -5.80 4.17 3.55
CA ASP A 50 -7.22 4.06 3.17
C ASP A 50 -7.67 2.59 3.30
N PRO A 51 -8.73 2.29 4.08
CA PRO A 51 -9.17 0.92 4.32
C PRO A 51 -9.46 0.12 3.05
N ARG A 52 -9.93 0.78 1.98
CA ARG A 52 -10.27 0.14 0.69
C ARG A 52 -9.01 -0.37 -0.01
N GLY A 53 -7.98 0.46 -0.06
CA GLY A 53 -6.68 0.10 -0.63
C GLY A 53 -5.97 -0.95 0.22
N VAL A 54 -6.01 -0.80 1.54
CA VAL A 54 -5.39 -1.72 2.50
C VAL A 54 -6.03 -3.12 2.44
N SER A 55 -7.37 -3.21 2.39
CA SER A 55 -8.05 -4.51 2.33
C SER A 55 -7.71 -5.28 1.06
N LEU A 56 -7.58 -4.58 -0.08
CA LEU A 56 -7.14 -5.18 -1.34
C LEU A 56 -5.66 -5.61 -1.27
N GLY A 57 -4.81 -4.80 -0.64
CA GLY A 57 -3.41 -5.14 -0.38
C GLY A 57 -3.27 -6.40 0.47
N PHE A 58 -4.02 -6.53 1.57
CA PHE A 58 -4.01 -7.75 2.39
C PHE A 58 -4.44 -8.98 1.60
N ALA A 59 -5.57 -8.89 0.88
CA ALA A 59 -6.05 -10.00 0.06
C ALA A 59 -5.04 -10.42 -1.02
N LEU A 60 -4.29 -9.46 -1.58
CA LEU A 60 -3.23 -9.73 -2.55
C LEU A 60 -2.05 -10.48 -1.93
N PHE A 61 -1.55 -10.02 -0.78
CA PHE A 61 -0.40 -10.65 -0.11
C PHE A 61 -0.75 -12.01 0.52
N ASP A 62 -1.98 -12.20 0.99
CA ASP A 62 -2.46 -13.50 1.50
C ASP A 62 -2.56 -14.58 0.40
N ALA A 63 -2.58 -14.16 -0.87
CA ALA A 63 -2.69 -15.06 -2.03
C ALA A 63 -1.35 -15.41 -2.70
N LEU A 64 -0.22 -14.91 -2.16
CA LEU A 64 1.14 -15.23 -2.61
C LEU A 64 1.65 -16.52 -1.96
#